data_AF-A0A7K9QQN2-F1
#
_entry.id   AF-A0A7K9QQN2-F1
#
_cell.length_a   1.000
_cell.length_b   1.000
_cell.length_c   1.000
_cell.angle_alpha   90.00
_cell.angle_beta   90.00
_cell.angle_gamma   90.00
#
_symmetry.space_group_name_H-M   'P 1'
#
loop_
_entity.id
_entity.type
_entity.pdbx_description
1 polymer ?
#
loop_
_entity_poly.entity_id
_entity_poly.type
_entity_poly.pdbx_seq_one_letter_code
_entity_poly.pdbx_strand_id
1 'polypeptide(L)'
;EEESDNEENYIDLNVLKAQTYRSNMNDTAKQEEILQSTTDAAEWNLEVERVLPQLKVTVRTDNKVWKNGFACVHIVIKIPVSNGLSSPTLSEPLSGYLDKLHHEISRTLEKINSREKYINNQLEHLVQEYRSAQALLSEVLLIFVVAFFSINFLKKICFKITEALEKVKQETEEKGSSMTDGAPLVKIKQALTKLKQETIQMDIQIGVMEHTLLQSKLKEKSNMTRDMHATVIPEATVGA
;
A
#
# COMPACT_ATOMS: atom_id res chain seq x y z
N GLU A 1 -15.87 -13.87 -16.12
CA GLU A 1 -15.22 -12.69 -16.71
C GLU A 1 -16.29 -11.83 -17.32
N GLU A 2 -16.74 -10.80 -16.61
CA GLU A 2 -17.43 -9.62 -17.17
C GLU A 2 -17.14 -8.45 -16.22
N GLU A 3 -15.99 -7.81 -16.38
CA GLU A 3 -15.69 -6.47 -15.86
C GLU A 3 -15.97 -5.51 -17.02
N SER A 4 -17.04 -4.71 -16.92
CA SER A 4 -17.31 -3.62 -17.86
C SER A 4 -16.93 -2.31 -17.20
N ASP A 5 -15.92 -1.68 -17.79
CA ASP A 5 -15.36 -0.37 -17.49
C ASP A 5 -16.42 0.70 -17.19
N ASN A 6 -16.38 1.23 -15.96
CA ASN A 6 -16.91 2.54 -15.63
C ASN A 6 -15.73 3.52 -15.70
N GLU A 7 -15.34 3.91 -16.92
CA GLU A 7 -14.40 5.02 -17.12
C GLU A 7 -15.10 6.34 -16.76
N GLU A 8 -14.74 6.87 -15.59
CA GLU A 8 -15.09 8.20 -15.13
C GLU A 8 -14.66 9.24 -16.17
N ASN A 9 -15.63 9.94 -16.76
CA ASN A 9 -15.39 11.06 -17.67
C ASN A 9 -14.79 12.25 -16.89
N TYR A 10 -13.48 12.22 -16.69
CA TYR A 10 -12.73 13.26 -16.00
C TYR A 10 -12.57 14.46 -16.94
N ILE A 11 -13.38 15.50 -16.74
CA ILE A 11 -13.27 16.75 -17.48
C ILE A 11 -11.94 17.42 -17.06
N ASP A 12 -10.98 17.48 -17.99
CA ASP A 12 -9.67 18.09 -17.77
C ASP A 12 -9.80 19.61 -17.55
N LEU A 13 -9.59 20.03 -16.31
CA LEU A 13 -9.64 21.40 -15.84
C LEU A 13 -8.67 22.32 -16.61
N ASN A 14 -7.60 21.77 -17.19
CA ASN A 14 -6.65 22.54 -17.97
C ASN A 14 -7.20 22.95 -19.34
N VAL A 15 -8.06 22.12 -19.95
CA VAL A 15 -8.71 22.43 -21.24
C VAL A 15 -9.69 23.58 -21.08
N LEU A 16 -10.49 23.58 -20.00
CA LEU A 16 -11.39 24.69 -19.69
C LEU A 16 -10.61 25.99 -19.46
N LYS A 17 -9.50 25.92 -18.72
CA LYS A 17 -8.69 27.12 -18.43
C LYS A 17 -8.10 27.73 -19.71
N ALA A 18 -7.62 26.91 -20.64
CA ALA A 18 -7.11 27.38 -21.93
C ALA A 18 -8.18 28.05 -22.80
N GLN A 19 -9.42 27.52 -22.79
CA GLN A 19 -10.56 28.11 -23.49
C GLN A 19 -10.95 29.48 -22.91
N THR A 20 -10.95 29.63 -21.58
CA THR A 20 -11.30 30.89 -20.93
C THR A 20 -10.27 31.99 -21.23
N TYR A 21 -8.96 31.67 -21.26
CA TYR A 21 -7.93 32.64 -21.65
C TYR A 21 -8.07 33.10 -23.10
N ARG A 22 -8.43 32.19 -24.02
CA ARG A 22 -8.63 32.53 -25.44
C ARG A 22 -9.85 33.43 -25.66
N SER A 23 -10.93 33.22 -24.90
CA SER A 23 -12.11 34.09 -24.96
C SER A 23 -11.78 35.50 -24.45
N ASN A 24 -11.07 35.60 -23.32
CA ASN A 24 -10.73 36.89 -22.71
C ASN A 24 -9.84 37.78 -23.59
N MET A 25 -8.92 37.18 -24.36
CA MET A 25 -8.06 37.92 -25.32
C MET A 25 -8.84 38.44 -26.53
N ASN A 26 -9.86 37.72 -26.99
CA ASN A 26 -10.73 38.18 -28.08
C ASN A 26 -11.69 39.30 -27.63
N ASP A 27 -12.16 39.26 -26.38
CA ASP A 27 -13.04 40.30 -25.84
C ASP A 27 -12.28 41.60 -25.54
N THR A 28 -11.02 41.51 -25.10
CA THR A 28 -10.15 42.68 -24.92
C THR A 28 -9.79 43.35 -26.26
N ALA A 29 -9.48 42.57 -27.30
CA ALA A 29 -9.22 43.13 -28.64
C ALA A 29 -10.45 43.84 -29.24
N LYS A 30 -11.65 43.28 -29.04
CA LYS A 30 -12.91 43.94 -29.46
C LYS A 30 -13.22 45.21 -28.66
N GLN A 31 -12.89 45.24 -27.37
CA GLN A 31 -13.07 46.43 -26.54
C GLN A 31 -12.11 47.55 -26.95
N GLU A 32 -10.88 47.23 -27.33
CA GLU A 32 -9.89 48.21 -27.78
C GLU A 32 -10.21 48.81 -29.17
N GLU A 33 -10.85 48.03 -30.05
CA GLU A 33 -11.36 48.50 -31.35
C GLU A 33 -12.55 49.47 -31.20
N ILE A 34 -13.41 49.28 -30.19
CA ILE A 34 -14.55 50.16 -29.89
C ILE A 34 -14.10 51.48 -29.23
N LEU A 35 -12.92 51.52 -28.60
CA LEU A 35 -12.41 52.69 -27.89
C LEU A 35 -11.71 53.72 -28.80
N GLN A 36 -11.46 53.42 -30.06
CA GLN A 36 -10.98 54.41 -31.04
C GLN A 36 -12.15 55.22 -31.59
N SER A 37 -12.60 56.23 -30.83
CA SER A 37 -13.57 57.20 -31.32
C SER A 37 -12.97 58.01 -32.47
N THR A 38 -13.40 57.73 -33.69
CA THR A 38 -13.08 58.50 -34.89
C THR A 38 -13.91 59.78 -35.01
N THR A 39 -14.29 60.38 -33.87
CA THR A 39 -15.22 61.53 -33.84
C THR A 39 -14.41 62.82 -33.82
N ASP A 40 -14.48 63.58 -34.93
CA ASP A 40 -13.85 64.88 -35.06
C ASP A 40 -14.53 65.94 -34.16
N ALA A 41 -13.73 66.73 -33.45
CA ALA A 41 -14.23 67.71 -32.48
C ALA A 41 -15.04 68.84 -33.15
N ALA A 42 -14.78 69.13 -34.42
CA ALA A 42 -15.50 70.15 -35.18
C ALA A 42 -16.90 69.67 -35.63
N GLU A 43 -17.03 68.42 -36.07
CA GLU A 43 -18.32 67.81 -36.42
C GLU A 43 -19.25 67.72 -35.20
N TRP A 44 -18.69 67.40 -34.03
CA TRP A 44 -19.47 67.32 -32.79
C TRP A 44 -20.05 68.68 -32.38
N ASN A 45 -19.30 69.76 -32.56
CA ASN A 45 -19.73 71.10 -32.17
C ASN A 45 -20.86 71.63 -33.10
N LEU A 46 -20.77 71.32 -34.40
CA LEU A 46 -21.84 71.65 -35.36
C LEU A 46 -23.13 70.88 -35.08
N GLU A 47 -23.01 69.60 -34.67
CA GLU A 47 -24.18 68.80 -34.29
C GLU A 47 -24.82 69.32 -32.99
N VAL A 48 -24.02 69.79 -32.03
CA VAL A 48 -24.54 70.44 -30.81
C VAL A 48 -25.30 71.72 -31.13
N GLU A 49 -24.76 72.60 -31.98
CA GLU A 49 -25.46 73.82 -32.41
C GLU A 49 -26.76 73.51 -33.18
N ARG A 50 -26.77 72.43 -33.97
CA ARG A 50 -27.96 71.98 -34.71
C ARG A 50 -29.05 71.43 -33.79
N VAL A 51 -28.70 70.71 -32.72
CA VAL A 51 -29.67 70.03 -31.84
C VAL A 51 -30.13 70.91 -30.67
N LEU A 52 -29.37 71.96 -30.33
CA LEU A 52 -29.73 72.93 -29.27
C LEU A 52 -31.16 73.50 -29.38
N PRO A 53 -31.66 73.90 -30.58
CA PRO A 53 -33.03 74.41 -30.74
C PRO A 53 -34.09 73.32 -30.57
N GLN A 54 -33.77 72.06 -30.88
CA GLN A 54 -34.69 70.92 -30.76
C GLN A 54 -34.80 70.43 -29.31
N LEU A 55 -33.75 70.63 -28.50
CA LEU A 55 -33.73 70.32 -27.08
C LEU A 55 -34.29 71.44 -26.19
N LYS A 56 -34.50 72.64 -26.75
CA LYS A 56 -35.14 73.75 -26.04
C LYS A 56 -36.65 73.50 -25.94
N VAL A 57 -37.02 72.54 -25.10
CA VAL A 57 -38.41 72.30 -24.70
C VAL A 57 -38.86 73.47 -23.84
N THR A 58 -39.58 74.43 -24.43
CA THR A 58 -40.38 75.36 -23.64
C THR A 58 -41.53 74.56 -23.04
N VAL A 59 -41.35 74.08 -21.80
CA VAL A 59 -42.40 73.39 -21.05
C VAL A 59 -43.53 74.37 -20.80
N ARG A 60 -44.57 74.34 -21.64
CA ARG A 60 -45.90 74.81 -21.28
C ARG A 60 -46.64 73.63 -20.64
N THR A 61 -46.62 73.58 -19.32
CA THR A 61 -47.22 72.53 -18.51
C THR A 61 -48.75 72.54 -18.64
N ASP A 62 -49.35 71.54 -19.29
CA ASP A 62 -50.78 71.20 -19.08
C ASP A 62 -50.89 69.82 -18.41
N ASN A 63 -51.21 69.84 -17.12
CA ASN A 63 -51.20 68.70 -16.19
C ASN A 63 -52.44 67.77 -16.34
N LYS A 64 -53.33 68.01 -17.32
CA LYS A 64 -54.59 67.27 -17.47
C LYS A 64 -54.56 66.08 -18.43
N VAL A 65 -53.59 66.03 -19.36
CA VAL A 65 -53.58 65.02 -20.44
C VAL A 65 -53.23 63.61 -19.94
N TRP A 66 -52.26 63.48 -19.03
CA TRP A 66 -51.83 62.16 -18.55
C TRP A 66 -52.84 61.50 -17.61
N LYS A 67 -53.59 62.31 -16.84
CA LYS A 67 -54.67 61.79 -15.98
C LYS A 67 -55.82 61.22 -16.80
N ASN A 68 -56.17 61.87 -17.90
CA ASN A 68 -57.24 61.41 -18.79
C ASN A 68 -56.81 60.18 -19.61
N GLY A 69 -55.54 60.11 -20.02
CA GLY A 69 -54.99 58.93 -20.70
C GLY A 69 -54.98 57.69 -19.82
N PHE A 70 -54.54 57.81 -18.56
CA PHE A 70 -54.56 56.70 -17.60
C PHE A 70 -55.98 56.23 -17.27
N ALA A 71 -56.91 57.17 -17.09
CA ALA A 71 -58.31 56.83 -16.83
C ALA A 71 -58.97 56.12 -18.01
N CYS A 72 -58.71 56.56 -19.24
CA CYS A 72 -59.23 55.95 -20.45
C CYS A 72 -58.68 54.53 -20.66
N VAL A 73 -57.37 54.32 -20.49
CA VAL A 73 -56.74 53.00 -20.60
C VAL A 73 -57.24 52.05 -19.51
N HIS A 74 -57.46 52.55 -18.29
CA HIS A 74 -58.06 51.77 -17.21
C HIS A 74 -59.48 51.30 -17.56
N ILE A 75 -60.32 52.19 -18.08
CA ILE A 75 -61.71 51.89 -18.45
C ILE A 75 -61.78 50.91 -19.64
N VAL A 76 -60.97 51.13 -20.67
CA VAL A 76 -61.02 50.33 -21.92
C VAL A 76 -60.45 48.93 -21.73
N ILE A 77 -59.43 48.73 -20.88
CA ILE A 77 -58.78 47.42 -20.72
C ILE A 77 -59.35 46.65 -19.52
N LYS A 78 -59.51 47.29 -18.35
CA LYS A 78 -59.89 46.54 -17.14
C LYS A 78 -61.36 46.12 -17.12
N ILE A 79 -62.28 46.95 -17.61
CA ILE A 79 -63.72 46.66 -17.52
C ILE A 79 -64.14 45.47 -18.39
N PRO A 80 -63.76 45.35 -19.68
CA PRO A 80 -64.15 44.18 -20.47
C PRO A 80 -63.40 42.91 -20.06
N VAL A 81 -62.14 43.01 -19.61
CA VAL A 81 -61.38 41.86 -19.10
C VAL A 81 -61.95 41.38 -17.76
N SER A 82 -62.29 42.29 -16.83
CA SER A 82 -62.98 41.91 -15.60
C SER A 82 -64.35 41.35 -15.90
N ASN A 83 -65.13 41.91 -16.81
CA ASN A 83 -66.48 41.42 -17.09
C ASN A 83 -66.48 40.09 -17.87
N GLY A 84 -65.46 39.84 -18.70
CA GLY A 84 -65.27 38.57 -19.40
C GLY A 84 -64.78 37.44 -18.49
N LEU A 85 -63.89 37.73 -17.53
CA LEU A 85 -63.40 36.77 -16.53
C LEU A 85 -64.34 36.62 -15.33
N SER A 86 -65.08 37.67 -14.94
CA SER A 86 -66.08 37.68 -13.87
C SER A 86 -67.47 37.28 -14.35
N SER A 87 -67.64 36.92 -15.63
CA SER A 87 -68.89 36.33 -16.08
C SER A 87 -69.08 34.98 -15.37
N PRO A 88 -70.11 34.82 -14.52
CA PRO A 88 -70.31 33.60 -13.72
C PRO A 88 -70.44 32.36 -14.60
N THR A 89 -70.86 32.53 -15.87
CA THR A 89 -71.06 31.47 -16.86
C THR A 89 -69.78 30.74 -17.28
N LEU A 90 -68.60 31.37 -17.17
CA LEU A 90 -67.30 30.78 -17.53
C LEU A 90 -66.42 30.51 -16.30
N SER A 91 -66.53 31.35 -15.26
CA SER A 91 -65.73 31.20 -14.03
C SER A 91 -66.20 30.03 -13.15
N GLU A 92 -67.51 29.83 -12.97
CA GLU A 92 -68.01 28.76 -12.10
C GLU A 92 -67.71 27.34 -12.64
N PRO A 93 -67.88 27.04 -13.94
CA PRO A 93 -67.54 25.71 -14.48
C PRO A 93 -66.04 25.43 -14.48
N LEU A 94 -65.21 26.44 -14.81
CA LEU A 94 -63.76 26.32 -14.86
C LEU A 94 -63.16 26.17 -13.44
N SER A 95 -63.65 26.97 -12.49
CA SER A 95 -63.27 26.82 -11.07
C SER A 95 -63.68 25.45 -10.55
N GLY A 96 -64.93 25.02 -10.80
CA GLY A 96 -65.39 23.70 -10.36
C GLY A 96 -64.64 22.54 -11.00
N TYR A 97 -64.18 22.66 -12.26
CA TYR A 97 -63.30 21.66 -12.89
C TYR A 97 -61.90 21.67 -12.28
N LEU A 98 -61.32 22.84 -12.05
CA LEU A 98 -60.01 22.99 -11.42
C LEU A 98 -60.02 22.48 -9.97
N ASP A 99 -61.09 22.74 -9.22
CA ASP A 99 -61.28 22.26 -7.84
C ASP A 99 -61.42 20.73 -7.80
N LYS A 100 -62.13 20.14 -8.76
CA LYS A 100 -62.21 18.68 -8.91
C LYS A 100 -60.84 18.09 -9.22
N LEU A 101 -60.11 18.67 -10.18
CA LEU A 101 -58.76 18.24 -10.52
C LEU A 101 -57.82 18.35 -9.32
N HIS A 102 -57.87 19.48 -8.61
CA HIS A 102 -57.07 19.71 -7.41
C HIS A 102 -57.39 18.66 -6.33
N HIS A 103 -58.68 18.37 -6.10
CA HIS A 103 -59.09 17.36 -5.14
C HIS A 103 -58.67 15.95 -5.55
N GLU A 104 -58.75 15.61 -6.83
CA GLU A 104 -58.26 14.33 -7.36
C GLU A 104 -56.75 14.18 -7.20
N ILE A 105 -55.99 15.22 -7.55
CA ILE A 105 -54.52 15.25 -7.36
C ILE A 105 -54.19 15.07 -5.88
N SER A 106 -54.79 15.86 -4.99
CA SER A 106 -54.57 15.76 -3.53
C SER A 106 -54.88 14.35 -3.01
N ARG A 107 -55.99 13.76 -3.44
CA ARG A 107 -56.35 12.38 -3.08
C ARG A 107 -55.35 11.35 -3.60
N THR A 108 -54.83 11.51 -4.82
CA THR A 108 -53.79 10.61 -5.35
C THR A 108 -52.47 10.76 -4.59
N LEU A 109 -52.11 11.98 -4.20
CA LEU A 109 -50.90 12.27 -3.45
C LEU A 109 -50.95 11.66 -2.04
N GLU A 110 -52.10 11.74 -1.36
CA GLU A 110 -52.33 11.04 -0.09
C GLU A 110 -52.22 9.51 -0.21
N LYS A 111 -52.74 8.95 -1.31
CA LYS A 111 -52.59 7.51 -1.60
C LYS A 111 -51.15 7.12 -1.85
N ILE A 112 -50.39 7.94 -2.58
CA ILE A 112 -48.96 7.71 -2.83
C ILE A 112 -48.20 7.77 -1.50
N ASN A 113 -48.42 8.81 -0.70
CA ASN A 113 -47.76 8.99 0.60
C ASN A 113 -48.07 7.84 1.57
N SER A 114 -49.31 7.36 1.62
CA SER A 114 -49.65 6.20 2.47
C SER A 114 -48.99 4.91 2.00
N ARG A 115 -48.86 4.70 0.68
CA ARG A 115 -48.11 3.56 0.11
C ARG A 115 -46.61 3.67 0.38
N GLU A 116 -46.03 4.86 0.23
CA GLU A 116 -44.61 5.11 0.55
C GLU A 116 -44.32 4.82 2.02
N LYS A 117 -45.15 5.32 2.94
CA LYS A 117 -45.02 5.00 4.36
C LYS A 117 -45.15 3.52 4.64
N TYR A 118 -46.08 2.83 3.99
CA TYR A 118 -46.24 1.39 4.13
C TYR A 118 -45.00 0.63 3.65
N ILE A 119 -44.50 0.94 2.45
CA ILE A 119 -43.30 0.30 1.87
C ILE A 119 -42.08 0.59 2.74
N ASN A 120 -41.88 1.84 3.14
CA ASN A 120 -40.76 2.22 4.01
C ASN A 120 -40.82 1.46 5.33
N ASN A 121 -41.98 1.36 5.98
CA ASN A 121 -42.12 0.61 7.22
C ASN A 121 -41.81 -0.89 7.04
N GLN A 122 -42.16 -1.48 5.90
CA GLN A 122 -41.82 -2.87 5.59
C GLN A 122 -40.32 -3.06 5.33
N LEU A 123 -39.66 -2.09 4.69
CA LEU A 123 -38.23 -2.15 4.36
C LEU A 123 -37.33 -1.75 5.53
N GLU A 124 -37.80 -0.89 6.44
CA GLU A 124 -37.03 -0.36 7.58
C GLU A 124 -36.42 -1.49 8.40
N HIS A 125 -37.23 -2.50 8.76
CA HIS A 125 -36.76 -3.64 9.53
C HIS A 125 -35.73 -4.48 8.75
N LEU A 126 -36.00 -4.75 7.47
CA LEU A 126 -35.10 -5.55 6.64
C LEU A 126 -33.74 -4.86 6.42
N VAL A 127 -33.76 -3.54 6.23
CA VAL A 127 -32.54 -2.73 6.13
C VAL A 127 -31.77 -2.76 7.46
N GLN A 128 -32.48 -2.68 8.59
CA GLN A 128 -31.85 -2.75 9.90
C GLN A 128 -31.25 -4.14 10.18
N GLU A 129 -31.92 -5.22 9.81
CA GLU A 129 -31.40 -6.59 9.87
C GLU A 129 -30.18 -6.77 8.97
N TYR A 130 -30.20 -6.24 7.75
CA TYR A 130 -29.04 -6.29 6.87
C TYR A 130 -27.84 -5.55 7.48
N ARG A 131 -28.07 -4.36 8.04
CA ARG A 131 -27.01 -3.59 8.71
C ARG A 131 -26.44 -4.30 9.92
N SER A 132 -27.29 -4.93 10.74
CA SER A 132 -26.82 -5.70 11.91
C SER A 132 -26.04 -6.95 11.49
N ALA A 133 -26.51 -7.68 10.47
CA ALA A 133 -25.80 -8.82 9.90
C ALA A 133 -24.45 -8.40 9.29
N GLN A 134 -24.39 -7.28 8.58
CA GLN A 134 -23.14 -6.73 8.03
C GLN A 134 -22.15 -6.35 9.14
N ALA A 135 -22.62 -5.74 10.23
CA ALA A 135 -21.79 -5.42 11.38
C ALA A 135 -21.21 -6.69 12.02
N LEU A 136 -22.04 -7.72 12.27
CA LEU A 136 -21.60 -9.00 12.80
C LEU A 136 -20.58 -9.69 11.89
N LEU A 137 -20.80 -9.66 10.57
CA LEU A 137 -19.85 -10.20 9.59
C LEU A 137 -18.49 -9.48 9.69
N SER A 138 -18.50 -8.15 9.78
CA SER A 138 -17.26 -7.37 9.90
C SER A 138 -16.49 -7.69 11.19
N GLU A 139 -17.20 -7.91 12.30
CA GLU A 139 -16.61 -8.29 13.58
C GLU A 139 -15.98 -9.70 13.51
N VAL A 140 -16.71 -10.67 12.97
CA VAL A 140 -16.20 -12.04 12.81
C VAL A 140 -14.98 -12.08 11.88
N LEU A 141 -14.99 -11.31 10.79
CA LEU A 141 -13.82 -11.19 9.90
C LEU A 141 -12.61 -10.60 10.63
N LEU A 142 -12.80 -9.58 11.45
CA LEU A 142 -11.72 -8.99 12.25
C LEU A 142 -11.13 -10.05 13.20
N ILE A 143 -11.98 -10.75 13.95
CA ILE A 143 -11.56 -11.82 14.87
C ILE A 143 -10.81 -12.91 14.11
N PHE A 144 -11.32 -13.34 12.95
CA PHE A 144 -10.67 -14.34 12.11
C PHE A 144 -9.28 -13.89 11.67
N VAL A 145 -9.12 -12.64 11.22
CA VAL A 145 -7.83 -12.09 10.80
C VAL A 145 -6.84 -12.09 11.96
N VAL A 146 -7.26 -11.64 13.15
CA VAL A 146 -6.42 -11.65 14.36
C VAL A 146 -6.04 -13.07 14.77
N ALA A 147 -6.99 -13.99 14.77
CA ALA A 147 -6.74 -15.40 15.06
C ALA A 147 -5.79 -16.03 14.03
N PHE A 148 -5.94 -15.70 12.75
CA PHE A 148 -5.06 -16.16 11.68
C PHE A 148 -3.62 -15.69 11.91
N PHE A 149 -3.41 -14.41 12.22
CA PHE A 149 -2.09 -13.89 12.56
C PHE A 149 -1.50 -14.61 13.78
N SER A 150 -2.31 -14.81 14.83
CA SER A 150 -1.88 -15.49 16.07
C SER A 150 -1.49 -16.96 15.82
N ILE A 151 -2.27 -17.68 15.01
CA ILE A 151 -1.97 -19.07 14.61
C ILE A 151 -0.70 -19.13 13.78
N ASN A 152 -0.50 -18.23 12.81
CA ASN A 152 0.72 -18.20 12.01
C ASN A 152 1.95 -17.88 12.86
N PHE A 153 1.82 -16.97 13.81
CA PHE A 153 2.87 -16.67 14.78
C PHE A 153 3.21 -17.89 15.64
N LEU A 154 2.20 -18.57 16.19
CA LEU A 154 2.39 -19.78 16.98
C LEU A 154 3.01 -20.91 16.16
N LYS A 155 2.59 -21.09 14.90
CA LYS A 155 3.21 -22.03 13.95
C LYS A 155 4.69 -21.73 13.74
N LYS A 156 5.06 -20.46 13.59
CA LYS A 156 6.46 -20.04 13.44
C LYS A 156 7.29 -20.32 14.69
N ILE A 157 6.71 -20.10 15.88
CA ILE A 157 7.37 -20.47 17.15
C ILE A 157 7.54 -21.99 17.26
N CYS A 158 6.48 -22.76 16.96
CA CYS A 158 6.53 -24.21 16.98
C CYS A 158 7.65 -24.74 16.07
N PHE A 159 7.75 -24.22 14.84
CA PHE A 159 8.82 -24.57 13.91
C PHE A 159 10.22 -24.31 14.50
N LYS A 160 10.44 -23.14 15.14
CA LYS A 160 11.72 -22.83 15.79
C LYS A 160 12.04 -23.79 16.95
N ILE A 161 11.03 -24.17 17.74
CA ILE A 161 11.22 -25.11 18.84
C ILE A 161 11.55 -26.50 18.29
N THR A 162 10.87 -26.94 17.22
CA THR A 162 11.17 -28.20 16.53
C THR A 162 12.59 -28.22 15.97
N GLU A 163 13.03 -27.14 15.33
CA GLU A 163 14.41 -27.00 14.83
C GLU A 163 15.43 -27.09 15.97
N ALA A 164 15.20 -26.39 17.08
CA ALA A 164 16.06 -26.47 18.26
C ALA A 164 16.10 -27.89 18.86
N LEU A 165 14.97 -28.58 18.89
CA LEU A 165 14.88 -29.96 19.36
C LEU A 165 15.66 -30.92 18.45
N GLU A 166 15.54 -30.79 17.13
CA GLU A 166 16.30 -31.62 16.19
C GLU A 166 17.80 -31.37 16.32
N LYS A 167 18.21 -30.12 16.53
CA LYS A 167 19.61 -29.79 16.80
C LYS A 167 20.14 -30.46 18.07
N VAL A 168 19.40 -30.41 19.18
CA VAL A 168 19.79 -31.07 20.43
C VAL A 168 19.83 -32.59 20.27
N LYS A 169 18.86 -33.16 19.55
CA LYS A 169 18.83 -34.58 19.22
C LYS A 169 20.07 -34.99 18.41
N GLN A 170 20.41 -34.23 17.37
CA GLN A 170 21.61 -34.49 16.56
C GLN A 170 22.88 -34.40 17.41
N GLU A 171 23.04 -33.36 18.24
CA GLU A 171 24.19 -33.23 19.14
C GLU A 171 24.28 -34.42 20.13
N THR A 172 23.14 -34.90 20.61
CA THR A 172 23.07 -36.05 21.51
C THR A 172 23.44 -37.34 20.79
N GLU A 173 23.03 -37.52 19.55
CA GLU A 173 23.39 -38.68 18.71
C GLU A 173 24.87 -38.65 18.33
N GLU A 174 25.42 -37.49 17.98
CA GLU A 174 26.85 -37.29 17.75
C GLU A 174 27.67 -37.61 19.01
N LYS A 175 27.27 -37.10 20.18
CA LYS A 175 27.92 -37.44 21.45
C LYS A 175 27.76 -38.91 21.81
N GLY A 176 26.60 -39.51 21.56
CA GLY A 176 26.35 -40.94 21.79
C GLY A 176 27.21 -41.82 20.89
N SER A 177 27.32 -41.47 19.62
CA SER A 177 28.20 -42.15 18.66
C SER A 177 29.66 -42.02 19.07
N SER A 178 30.11 -40.83 19.50
CA SER A 178 31.46 -40.60 20.01
C SER A 178 31.73 -41.33 21.33
N MET A 179 30.75 -41.45 22.22
CA MET A 179 30.89 -42.18 23.49
C MET A 179 30.94 -43.70 23.27
N THR A 180 30.28 -44.18 22.22
CA THR A 180 30.26 -45.60 21.82
C THR A 180 31.43 -45.95 20.89
N ASP A 181 32.10 -44.96 20.32
CA ASP A 181 33.26 -45.17 19.47
C ASP A 181 34.46 -45.66 20.29
N GLY A 182 34.69 -46.98 20.25
CA GLY A 182 35.85 -47.63 20.84
C GLY A 182 37.16 -47.41 20.06
N ALA A 183 37.15 -46.73 18.90
CA ALA A 183 38.33 -46.55 18.07
C ALA A 183 39.50 -45.85 18.80
N PRO A 184 39.32 -44.81 19.65
CA PRO A 184 40.40 -44.24 20.45
C PRO A 184 41.02 -45.28 21.40
N LEU A 185 40.19 -46.12 22.01
CA LEU A 185 40.63 -47.17 22.92
C LEU A 185 41.43 -48.25 22.17
N VAL A 186 40.98 -48.63 20.98
CA VAL A 186 41.70 -49.55 20.08
C VAL A 186 43.04 -48.97 19.66
N LYS A 187 43.11 -47.68 19.30
CA LYS A 187 44.38 -46.99 18.95
C LYS A 187 45.35 -46.97 20.12
N ILE A 188 44.89 -46.67 21.34
CA ILE A 188 45.72 -46.73 22.55
C ILE A 188 46.25 -48.15 22.77
N LYS A 189 45.39 -49.16 22.65
CA LYS A 189 45.78 -50.58 22.78
C LYS A 189 46.85 -50.96 21.74
N GLN A 190 46.68 -50.56 20.48
CA GLN A 190 47.66 -50.80 19.40
C GLN A 190 49.00 -50.12 19.70
N ALA A 191 49.00 -48.86 20.14
CA ALA A 191 50.22 -48.14 20.53
C ALA A 191 50.93 -48.82 21.71
N LEU A 192 50.18 -49.29 22.71
CA LEU A 192 50.71 -50.06 23.84
C LEU A 192 51.38 -51.37 23.40
N THR A 193 50.75 -52.10 22.49
CA THR A 193 51.34 -53.34 21.93
C THR A 193 52.62 -53.03 21.16
N LYS A 194 52.65 -51.95 20.38
CA LYS A 194 53.84 -51.52 19.65
C LYS A 194 54.99 -51.16 20.60
N LEU A 195 54.72 -50.36 21.65
CA LEU A 195 55.72 -50.00 22.65
C LEU A 195 56.30 -51.24 23.35
N LYS A 196 55.45 -52.22 23.71
CA LYS A 196 55.92 -53.49 24.28
C LYS A 196 56.86 -54.25 23.34
N GLN A 197 56.54 -54.27 22.05
CA GLN A 197 57.40 -54.89 21.05
C GLN A 197 58.75 -54.16 20.92
N GLU A 198 58.72 -52.81 20.93
CA GLU A 198 59.94 -51.99 20.91
C GLU A 198 60.79 -52.21 22.17
N THR A 199 60.18 -52.36 23.36
CA THR A 199 60.92 -52.71 24.59
C THR A 199 61.62 -54.05 24.48
N ILE A 200 60.92 -55.10 24.03
CA ILE A 200 61.53 -56.43 23.83
C ILE A 200 62.68 -56.35 22.81
N GLN A 201 62.50 -55.58 21.75
CA GLN A 201 63.54 -55.38 20.75
C GLN A 201 64.77 -54.67 21.35
N MET A 202 64.57 -53.63 22.16
CA MET A 202 65.65 -52.96 22.88
C MET A 202 66.36 -53.91 23.85
N ASP A 203 65.63 -54.73 24.61
CA ASP A 203 66.22 -55.70 25.54
C ASP A 203 67.13 -56.70 24.81
N ILE A 204 66.71 -57.20 23.65
CA ILE A 204 67.54 -58.08 22.81
C ILE A 204 68.79 -57.33 22.32
N GLN A 205 68.64 -56.08 21.86
CA GLN A 205 69.77 -55.27 21.41
C GLN A 205 70.78 -55.01 22.53
N ILE A 206 70.30 -54.69 23.73
CA ILE A 206 71.13 -54.53 24.92
C ILE A 206 71.88 -55.82 25.20
N GLY A 207 71.22 -56.98 25.24
CA GLY A 207 71.86 -58.27 25.50
C GLY A 207 72.93 -58.64 24.46
N VAL A 208 72.69 -58.37 23.17
CA VAL A 208 73.70 -58.56 22.11
C VAL A 208 74.89 -57.61 22.31
N MET A 209 74.63 -56.35 22.67
CA MET A 209 75.66 -55.34 22.88
C MET A 209 76.52 -55.68 24.11
N GLU A 210 75.90 -56.12 25.21
CA GLU A 210 76.56 -56.61 26.41
C GLU A 210 77.42 -57.85 26.12
N HIS A 211 76.89 -58.84 25.39
CA HIS A 211 77.65 -60.02 24.97
C HIS A 211 78.85 -59.63 24.09
N THR A 212 78.65 -58.73 23.13
CA THR A 212 79.72 -58.24 22.24
C THR A 212 80.80 -57.51 23.02
N LEU A 213 80.41 -56.65 23.96
CA LEU A 213 81.33 -55.95 24.85
C LEU A 213 82.12 -56.92 25.72
N LEU A 214 81.45 -57.91 26.34
CA LEU A 214 82.09 -58.92 27.16
C LEU A 214 83.07 -59.78 26.35
N GLN A 215 82.69 -60.20 25.14
CA GLN A 215 83.56 -60.97 24.25
C GLN A 215 84.78 -60.15 23.82
N SER A 216 84.61 -58.86 23.51
CA SER A 216 85.72 -57.95 23.23
C SER A 216 86.65 -57.80 24.44
N LYS A 217 86.11 -57.65 25.65
CA LYS A 217 86.90 -57.57 26.89
C LYS A 217 87.66 -58.87 27.19
N LEU A 218 87.05 -60.02 26.97
CA LEU A 218 87.71 -61.32 27.10
C LEU A 218 88.83 -61.50 26.05
N LYS A 219 88.58 -61.08 24.81
CA LYS A 219 89.60 -61.13 23.73
C LYS A 219 90.77 -60.18 24.00
N GLU A 220 90.51 -58.97 24.51
CA GLU A 220 91.52 -58.00 24.97
C GLU A 220 92.39 -58.62 26.09
N LYS A 221 91.76 -59.22 27.11
CA LYS A 221 92.49 -59.91 28.20
C LYS A 221 93.31 -61.09 27.68
N SER A 222 92.75 -61.91 26.80
CA SER A 222 93.43 -63.05 26.17
C SER A 222 94.65 -62.60 25.35
N ASN A 223 94.48 -61.55 24.53
CA ASN A 223 95.58 -60.93 23.79
C ASN A 223 96.66 -60.40 24.72
N MET A 224 96.30 -59.70 25.81
CA MET A 224 97.25 -59.19 26.79
C MET A 224 98.05 -60.32 27.46
N THR A 225 97.40 -61.43 27.82
CA THR A 225 98.12 -62.62 28.34
C THR A 225 99.00 -63.28 27.28
N ARG A 226 98.58 -63.29 26.01
CA ARG A 226 99.34 -63.87 24.90
C ARG A 226 100.55 -63.02 24.55
N ASP A 227 100.41 -61.70 24.55
CA ASP A 227 101.50 -60.75 24.33
C ASP A 227 102.50 -60.82 25.49
N MET A 228 102.02 -60.97 26.74
CA MET A 228 102.87 -61.19 27.91
C MET A 228 103.64 -62.53 27.83
N HIS A 229 103.03 -63.59 27.30
CA HIS A 229 103.71 -64.86 27.02
C HIS A 229 104.66 -64.78 25.81
N ALA A 230 104.36 -63.97 24.79
CA ALA A 230 105.25 -63.75 23.65
C ALA A 230 106.52 -62.97 24.04
N THR A 231 106.44 -62.06 25.02
CA THR A 231 107.61 -61.37 25.59
C THR A 231 108.49 -62.23 26.50
N VAL A 232 108.07 -63.45 26.87
CA VAL A 232 108.78 -64.35 27.81
C VAL A 232 109.49 -65.52 27.11
N ILE A 233 109.40 -65.63 25.78
CA ILE A 233 110.27 -66.55 25.02
C ILE A 233 111.65 -65.89 24.87
N PRO A 234 112.74 -66.46 25.43
CA PRO A 234 114.05 -65.84 25.40
C PRO A 234 114.69 -66.01 24.02
N GLU A 235 115.15 -64.91 23.43
CA GLU A 235 116.08 -64.96 22.31
C GLU A 235 117.47 -65.31 22.86
N ALA A 236 117.86 -66.57 22.70
CA ALA A 236 119.22 -67.05 22.89
C ALA A 236 119.79 -67.59 21.57
N THR A 237 120.53 -66.70 20.89
CA THR A 237 121.88 -66.87 20.30
C THR A 237 122.12 -67.53 18.93
N VAL A 238 122.73 -66.69 18.05
CA VAL A 238 123.93 -66.88 17.17
C VAL A 238 123.72 -67.11 15.66
N GLY A 239 124.34 -66.22 14.85
CA GLY A 239 124.89 -66.56 13.52
C GLY A 239 125.18 -65.38 12.55
N ALA A 240 126.46 -64.97 12.48
CA ALA A 240 127.15 -64.08 11.53
C ALA A 240 127.02 -62.55 11.68
#